data_AF-R9H832-F1
#
_entry.id   AF-R9H832-F1
#
_cell.length_a   1.000
_cell.length_b   1.000
_cell.length_c   1.000
_cell.angle_alpha   90.00
_cell.angle_beta   90.00
_cell.angle_gamma   90.00
#
_symmetry.space_group_name_H-M   'P 1'
#
loop_
_entity.id
_entity.type
_entity.pdbx_description
1 polymer ?
#
loop_
_entity_poly.entity_id
_entity_poly.type
_entity_poly.pdbx_seq_one_letter_code
_entity_poly.pdbx_strand_id
1 'polypeptide(L)'
;MEISDLLLSQTENRPDIQPRMRKLVAEIKYLIENSRSLATYEVLEERAKDTDLLRFVTSTIEAYGELPTLKQRDYQAYIMLIALSQDSHVVAFLLDYLTFAYIRNYQLEELLLLSDVLHLLNSRNVLLNGLYNFVCKFFRDERQR
;
A
#
# COMPACT_ATOMS: atom_id res chain seq x y z
N MET A 1 -8.70 -6.03 12.43
CA MET A 1 -8.38 -4.61 12.73
C MET A 1 -8.08 -3.92 11.41
N GLU A 2 -8.60 -2.72 11.18
CA GLU A 2 -8.29 -1.94 9.98
C GLU A 2 -6.88 -1.34 10.08
N ILE A 3 -6.25 -1.00 8.95
CA ILE A 3 -4.89 -0.44 8.94
C ILE A 3 -4.88 0.94 9.63
N SER A 4 -5.93 1.73 9.42
CA SER A 4 -6.14 3.04 10.04
C SER A 4 -6.12 2.97 11.56
N ASP A 5 -6.79 1.97 12.13
CA ASP A 5 -6.89 1.81 13.59
C ASP A 5 -5.53 1.45 14.19
N LEU A 6 -4.80 0.53 13.53
CA LEU A 6 -3.43 0.20 13.88
C LEU A 6 -2.54 1.44 13.86
N LEU A 7 -2.52 2.19 12.75
CA LEU A 7 -1.66 3.37 12.58
C LEU A 7 -1.96 4.44 13.63
N LEU A 8 -3.23 4.69 13.94
CA LEU A 8 -3.61 5.64 14.99
C LEU A 8 -3.13 5.20 16.36
N SER A 9 -3.26 3.92 16.71
CA SER A 9 -2.79 3.40 18.00
C SER A 9 -1.27 3.60 18.19
N GLN A 10 -0.49 3.49 17.12
CA GLN A 10 0.97 3.64 17.18
C GLN A 10 1.42 5.11 17.19
N THR A 11 0.54 6.06 16.88
CA THR A 11 0.88 7.49 16.91
C THR A 11 0.96 8.08 18.30
N GLU A 12 0.51 7.37 19.35
CA GLU A 12 0.58 7.85 20.74
C GLU A 12 2.01 8.17 21.17
N ASN A 13 3.00 7.46 20.62
CA ASN A 13 4.43 7.67 20.87
C ASN A 13 5.08 8.68 19.90
N ARG A 14 4.31 9.29 18.98
CA ARG A 14 4.80 10.18 17.91
C ARG A 14 3.90 11.41 17.74
N PRO A 15 3.99 12.39 18.65
CA PRO A 15 3.15 13.59 18.61
C PRO A 15 3.37 14.45 17.35
N ASP A 16 4.53 14.33 16.71
CA ASP A 16 4.89 14.98 15.45
C ASP A 16 4.18 14.39 14.22
N ILE A 17 3.79 13.11 14.29
CA ILE A 17 3.09 12.39 13.22
C ILE A 17 1.59 12.37 13.45
N GLN A 18 1.14 12.32 14.71
CA GLN A 18 -0.26 12.12 15.05
C GLN A 18 -1.26 13.04 14.31
N PRO A 19 -1.06 14.37 14.22
CA PRO A 19 -2.00 15.25 13.53
C PRO A 19 -2.10 14.94 12.02
N ARG A 20 -0.95 14.65 11.39
CA ARG A 20 -0.86 14.29 9.98
C ARG A 20 -1.52 12.94 9.70
N MET A 21 -1.28 11.97 10.57
CA MET A 21 -1.91 10.65 10.48
C MET A 21 -3.43 10.72 10.65
N ARG A 22 -3.94 11.49 11.64
CA ARG A 22 -5.38 11.68 11.82
C ARG A 22 -6.04 12.30 10.58
N LYS A 23 -5.38 13.28 9.96
CA LYS A 23 -5.84 13.90 8.72
C LYS A 23 -5.88 12.90 7.57
N LEU A 24 -4.81 12.11 7.39
CA LEU A 24 -4.74 11.07 6.37
C LEU A 24 -5.84 10.02 6.56
N VAL A 25 -6.04 9.52 7.78
CA VAL A 25 -7.09 8.53 8.08
C VAL A 25 -8.49 9.08 7.79
N ALA A 26 -8.76 10.34 8.14
CA ALA A 26 -10.05 10.96 7.83
C ALA A 26 -10.29 11.07 6.31
N GLU A 27 -9.25 11.44 5.56
CA GLU A 27 -9.29 11.51 4.10
C GLU A 27 -9.49 10.14 3.45
N ILE A 28 -8.77 9.11 3.93
CA ILE A 28 -8.94 7.73 3.47
C ILE A 28 -10.35 7.21 3.78
N LYS A 29 -10.88 7.46 4.99
CA LYS A 29 -12.26 7.07 5.34
C LYS A 29 -13.28 7.70 4.39
N TYR A 30 -13.14 9.00 4.13
CA TYR A 30 -13.98 9.68 3.14
C TYR A 30 -13.87 9.05 1.74
N LEU A 31 -12.66 8.74 1.30
CA LEU A 31 -12.45 8.09 0.01
C LEU A 31 -13.08 6.69 -0.03
N ILE A 32 -12.96 5.87 1.00
CA ILE A 32 -13.57 4.53 1.04
C ILE A 32 -15.09 4.60 0.90
N GLU A 33 -15.72 5.60 1.53
CA GLU A 33 -17.17 5.79 1.48
C GLU A 33 -17.68 6.31 0.12
N ASN A 34 -16.83 7.05 -0.61
CA ASN A 34 -17.23 7.79 -1.82
C ASN A 34 -16.60 7.28 -3.12
N SER A 35 -15.58 6.42 -3.03
CA SER A 35 -14.85 5.90 -4.20
C SER A 35 -15.58 4.72 -4.81
N ARG A 36 -15.56 4.67 -6.15
CA ARG A 36 -16.14 3.54 -6.93
C ARG A 36 -15.08 2.74 -7.69
N SER A 37 -13.83 3.20 -7.70
CA SER A 37 -12.74 2.59 -8.45
C SER A 37 -11.39 2.85 -7.79
N LEU A 38 -10.44 1.95 -8.05
CA LEU A 38 -9.05 2.03 -7.57
C LEU A 38 -8.36 3.35 -7.95
N ALA A 39 -8.63 3.87 -9.15
CA ALA A 39 -8.06 5.13 -9.64
C ALA A 39 -8.50 6.36 -8.83
N THR A 40 -9.60 6.28 -8.08
CA THR A 40 -10.05 7.39 -7.23
C THR A 40 -9.03 7.68 -6.12
N TYR A 41 -8.25 6.68 -5.70
CA TYR A 41 -7.22 6.82 -4.67
C TYR A 41 -5.94 7.52 -5.17
N GLU A 42 -5.79 7.80 -6.47
CA GLU A 42 -4.65 8.56 -6.99
C GLU A 42 -4.55 9.98 -6.39
N VAL A 43 -5.67 10.54 -5.91
CA VAL A 43 -5.69 11.85 -5.21
C VAL A 43 -4.80 11.88 -3.97
N LEU A 44 -4.42 10.71 -3.44
CA LEU A 44 -3.48 10.56 -2.33
C LEU A 44 -2.02 10.87 -2.72
N GLU A 45 -1.73 11.16 -3.98
CA GLU A 45 -0.38 11.49 -4.47
C GLU A 45 0.27 12.65 -3.69
N GLU A 46 -0.50 13.69 -3.35
CA GLU A 46 0.01 14.80 -2.53
C GLU A 46 0.38 14.35 -1.10
N ARG A 47 -0.28 13.33 -0.56
CA ARG A 47 0.06 12.75 0.75
C ARG A 47 1.27 11.83 0.64
N ALA A 48 1.44 11.17 -0.49
CA ALA A 48 2.57 10.28 -0.74
C ALA A 48 3.94 10.99 -0.78
N LYS A 49 3.94 12.33 -0.91
CA LYS A 49 5.12 13.19 -0.80
C LYS A 49 5.64 13.34 0.64
N ASP A 50 4.82 13.07 1.65
CA ASP A 50 5.25 13.08 3.05
C ASP A 50 5.98 11.77 3.38
N THR A 51 7.27 11.74 3.06
CA THR A 51 8.12 10.54 3.17
C THR A 51 8.26 10.06 4.62
N ASP A 52 8.32 10.98 5.59
CA ASP A 52 8.38 10.64 7.01
C ASP A 52 7.09 9.96 7.48
N LEU A 53 5.94 10.46 7.04
CA LEU A 53 4.65 9.84 7.32
C LEU A 53 4.56 8.45 6.69
N LEU A 54 5.00 8.28 5.44
CA LEU A 54 4.93 6.98 4.77
C LEU A 54 5.91 5.96 5.33
N ARG A 55 7.11 6.37 5.74
CA ARG A 55 8.03 5.49 6.46
C ARG A 55 7.43 5.03 7.79
N PHE A 56 6.74 5.92 8.51
CA PHE A 56 6.01 5.53 9.71
C PHE A 56 4.91 4.51 9.39
N VAL A 57 4.15 4.71 8.30
CA VAL A 57 3.12 3.76 7.86
C VAL A 57 3.72 2.39 7.58
N THR A 58 4.74 2.30 6.73
CA THR A 58 5.33 1.02 6.32
C THR A 58 6.00 0.32 7.50
N SER A 59 6.79 1.03 8.31
CA SER A 59 7.42 0.45 9.50
C SER A 59 6.42 -0.03 10.55
N THR A 60 5.28 0.67 10.69
CA THR A 60 4.22 0.24 11.61
C THR A 60 3.57 -1.06 11.14
N ILE A 61 3.26 -1.15 9.84
CA ILE A 61 2.66 -2.37 9.26
C ILE A 61 3.65 -3.54 9.36
N GLU A 62 4.93 -3.30 9.04
CA GLU A 62 5.98 -4.31 9.15
C GLU A 62 6.13 -4.81 10.59
N ALA A 63 6.19 -3.90 11.57
CA ALA A 63 6.33 -4.25 12.99
C ALA A 63 5.11 -4.97 13.58
N TYR A 64 3.91 -4.72 13.04
CA TYR A 64 2.69 -5.41 13.46
C TYR A 64 2.71 -6.90 13.06
N GLY A 65 3.43 -7.26 12.00
CA GLY A 65 3.69 -8.66 11.60
C GLY A 65 2.52 -9.38 10.93
N GLU A 66 1.29 -8.89 11.06
CA GLU A 66 0.18 -9.36 10.24
C GLU A 66 0.17 -8.64 8.90
N LEU A 67 0.09 -9.42 7.81
CA LEU A 67 0.04 -8.87 6.46
C LEU A 67 -1.30 -8.15 6.24
N PRO A 68 -1.28 -6.95 5.65
CA PRO A 68 -2.49 -6.32 5.16
C PRO A 68 -3.22 -7.22 4.13
N THR A 69 -4.55 -7.18 4.09
CA THR A 69 -5.36 -8.03 3.19
C THR A 69 -6.59 -7.30 2.69
N LEU A 70 -7.21 -7.82 1.62
CA LEU A 70 -8.45 -7.28 1.06
C LEU A 70 -9.66 -7.33 2.01
N LYS A 71 -9.55 -8.07 3.13
CA LYS A 71 -10.59 -8.08 4.17
C LYS A 71 -10.69 -6.74 4.91
N GLN A 72 -9.63 -5.94 4.89
CA GLN A 72 -9.59 -4.60 5.47
C GLN A 72 -10.11 -3.60 4.45
N ARG A 73 -11.06 -2.75 4.86
CA ARG A 73 -11.74 -1.81 3.97
C ARG A 73 -10.81 -0.72 3.47
N ASP A 74 -9.79 -0.38 4.26
CA ASP A 74 -8.81 0.64 3.93
C ASP A 74 -7.57 0.12 3.20
N TYR A 75 -7.46 -1.19 3.01
CA TYR A 75 -6.32 -1.84 2.35
C TYR A 75 -5.97 -1.21 1.00
N GLN A 76 -6.95 -1.09 0.10
CA GLN A 76 -6.70 -0.59 -1.25
C GLN A 76 -6.17 0.84 -1.26
N ALA A 77 -6.68 1.70 -0.36
CA ALA A 77 -6.25 3.08 -0.23
C ALA A 77 -4.80 3.15 0.26
N TYR A 78 -4.41 2.31 1.24
CA TYR A 78 -3.04 2.28 1.74
C TYR A 78 -2.05 1.69 0.74
N ILE A 79 -2.41 0.63 0.00
CA ILE A 79 -1.55 0.10 -1.06
C ILE A 79 -1.33 1.13 -2.15
N MET A 80 -2.39 1.85 -2.58
CA MET A 80 -2.25 2.95 -3.53
C MET A 80 -1.33 4.06 -2.98
N LEU A 81 -1.55 4.50 -1.73
CA LEU A 81 -0.74 5.55 -1.10
C LEU A 81 0.75 5.20 -1.07
N ILE A 82 1.08 3.97 -0.68
CA ILE A 82 2.46 3.48 -0.61
C ILE A 82 3.06 3.40 -2.03
N ALA A 83 2.29 2.92 -3.01
CA ALA A 83 2.75 2.78 -4.39
C ALA A 83 2.96 4.14 -5.08
N LEU A 84 2.20 5.18 -4.68
CA LEU A 84 2.39 6.55 -5.15
C LEU A 84 3.66 7.21 -4.58
N SER A 85 4.30 6.61 -3.57
CA SER A 85 5.52 7.16 -3.01
C SER A 85 6.69 7.11 -3.99
N GLN A 86 7.50 8.16 -3.97
CA GLN A 86 8.79 8.19 -4.68
C GLN A 86 9.97 7.83 -3.74
N ASP A 87 9.71 7.56 -2.46
CA ASP A 87 10.75 7.15 -1.52
C ASP A 87 11.13 5.68 -1.73
N SER A 88 12.40 5.43 -1.99
CA SER A 88 12.91 4.09 -2.27
C SER A 88 12.67 3.08 -1.14
N HIS A 89 12.68 3.49 0.12
CA HIS A 89 12.42 2.60 1.26
C HIS A 89 10.95 2.22 1.36
N VAL A 90 10.07 3.18 1.08
CA VAL A 90 8.62 2.94 1.03
C VAL A 90 8.26 2.02 -0.13
N VAL A 91 8.88 2.21 -1.30
CA VAL A 91 8.69 1.32 -2.45
C VAL A 91 9.29 -0.08 -2.18
N ALA A 92 10.44 -0.17 -1.50
CA ALA A 92 11.04 -1.43 -1.10
C ALA A 92 10.11 -2.25 -0.19
N PHE A 93 9.30 -1.60 0.66
CA PHE A 93 8.29 -2.30 1.47
C PHE A 93 7.25 -3.04 0.59
N LEU A 94 6.79 -2.46 -0.52
CA LEU A 94 5.90 -3.17 -1.46
C LEU A 94 6.60 -4.37 -2.11
N LEU A 95 7.83 -4.13 -2.58
CA LEU A 95 8.66 -5.11 -3.28
C LEU A 95 9.05 -6.29 -2.40
N ASP A 96 9.77 -5.99 -1.32
CA ASP A 96 10.54 -6.96 -0.55
C ASP A 96 9.72 -7.58 0.57
N TYR A 97 8.80 -6.81 1.17
CA TYR A 97 7.98 -7.28 2.27
C TYR A 97 6.64 -7.84 1.76
N LEU A 98 5.79 -7.01 1.16
CA LEU A 98 4.43 -7.44 0.81
C LEU A 98 4.39 -8.47 -0.33
N THR A 99 5.07 -8.20 -1.45
CA THR A 99 4.97 -9.08 -2.63
C THR A 99 5.47 -10.49 -2.34
N PHE A 100 6.66 -10.63 -1.75
CA PHE A 100 7.18 -11.95 -1.40
C PHE A 100 6.33 -12.66 -0.35
N ALA A 101 5.81 -11.93 0.63
CA ALA A 101 4.94 -12.53 1.65
C ALA A 101 3.63 -13.04 1.03
N TYR A 102 3.00 -12.29 0.14
CA TYR A 102 1.80 -12.72 -0.57
C TYR A 102 2.04 -13.91 -1.49
N ILE A 103 3.16 -13.95 -2.21
CA ILE A 103 3.54 -15.11 -3.03
C ILE A 103 3.72 -16.35 -2.15
N ARG A 104 4.49 -16.22 -1.06
CA ARG A 104 4.76 -17.33 -0.14
C ARG A 104 3.48 -17.89 0.49
N ASN A 105 2.53 -17.01 0.79
CA ASN A 105 1.27 -17.37 1.43
C ASN A 105 0.14 -17.66 0.43
N TYR A 106 0.44 -17.65 -0.87
CA TYR A 106 -0.52 -17.88 -1.95
C TYR A 106 -1.75 -16.94 -1.92
N GLN A 107 -1.53 -15.68 -1.56
CA GLN A 107 -2.54 -14.63 -1.47
C GLN A 107 -2.77 -14.00 -2.85
N LEU A 108 -3.46 -14.74 -3.73
CA LEU A 108 -3.63 -14.38 -5.14
C LEU A 108 -4.44 -13.10 -5.34
N GLU A 109 -5.49 -12.87 -4.53
CA GLU A 109 -6.33 -11.67 -4.68
C GLU A 109 -5.54 -10.39 -4.35
N GLU A 110 -4.72 -10.42 -3.30
CA GLU A 110 -3.82 -9.32 -2.95
C GLU A 110 -2.77 -9.07 -4.03
N LEU A 111 -2.22 -10.13 -4.64
CA LEU A 111 -1.28 -10.02 -5.75
C LEU A 111 -1.92 -9.45 -7.03
N LEU A 112 -3.19 -9.80 -7.30
CA LEU A 112 -3.95 -9.23 -8.42
C LEU A 112 -4.20 -7.73 -8.20
N LEU A 113 -4.66 -7.34 -7.02
CA LEU A 113 -4.83 -5.91 -6.69
C LEU A 113 -3.50 -5.16 -6.82
N LEU A 114 -2.42 -5.74 -6.30
CA LEU A 114 -1.09 -5.14 -6.42
C LEU A 114 -0.69 -4.97 -7.89
N SER A 115 -0.94 -5.97 -8.74
CA SER A 115 -0.73 -5.86 -10.18
C SER A 115 -1.55 -4.73 -10.81
N ASP A 116 -2.82 -4.57 -10.42
CA ASP A 116 -3.68 -3.50 -10.94
C ASP A 116 -3.19 -2.10 -10.53
N VAL A 117 -2.78 -1.94 -9.26
CA VAL A 117 -2.17 -0.69 -8.75
C VAL A 117 -0.90 -0.37 -9.52
N LEU A 118 -0.02 -1.35 -9.69
CA LEU A 118 1.24 -1.17 -10.40
C LEU A 118 1.01 -0.85 -11.88
N HIS A 119 0.03 -1.50 -12.52
CA HIS A 119 -0.36 -1.21 -13.90
C HIS A 119 -0.81 0.24 -14.06
N LEU A 120 -1.66 0.72 -13.16
CA LEU A 120 -2.17 2.08 -13.16
C LEU A 120 -1.05 3.12 -13.03
N LEU A 121 -0.04 2.82 -12.21
CA LEU A 121 1.08 3.71 -11.92
C LEU A 121 2.33 3.47 -12.80
N ASN A 122 2.31 2.47 -13.69
CA ASN A 122 3.45 2.01 -14.50
C ASN A 122 4.05 3.11 -15.39
N SER A 123 3.27 4.13 -15.75
CA SER A 123 3.76 5.28 -16.53
C SER A 123 4.48 6.33 -15.69
N ARG A 124 4.36 6.28 -14.35
CA ARG A 124 4.78 7.35 -13.44
C ARG A 124 6.04 7.01 -12.63
N ASN A 125 6.35 5.74 -12.42
CA ASN A 125 7.48 5.34 -11.58
C ASN A 125 8.23 4.13 -12.16
N VAL A 126 9.45 4.37 -12.65
CA VAL A 126 10.32 3.34 -13.24
C VAL A 126 10.64 2.20 -12.25
N LEU A 127 10.66 2.50 -10.94
CA LEU A 127 10.90 1.49 -9.89
C LEU A 127 9.75 0.47 -9.81
N LEU A 128 8.52 0.88 -10.16
CA LEU A 128 7.35 0.00 -10.15
C LEU A 128 7.31 -0.93 -11.36
N ASN A 129 7.96 -0.58 -12.47
CA ASN A 129 7.99 -1.41 -13.69
C ASN A 129 8.63 -2.77 -13.43
N GLY A 130 9.70 -2.80 -12.63
CA GLY A 130 10.37 -4.04 -12.24
C GLY A 130 9.43 -4.96 -11.46
N LEU A 131 8.70 -4.39 -10.49
CA LEU A 131 7.73 -5.13 -9.68
C LEU A 131 6.56 -5.65 -10.52
N TYR A 132 5.99 -4.80 -11.36
CA TYR A 132 4.90 -5.16 -12.24
C TYR A 132 5.27 -6.36 -13.13
N ASN A 133 6.47 -6.32 -13.72
CA ASN A 133 6.97 -7.42 -14.54
C ASN A 133 7.17 -8.70 -13.74
N PHE A 134 7.64 -8.60 -12.49
CA PHE A 134 7.82 -9.74 -11.60
C PHE A 134 6.48 -10.40 -11.22
N VAL A 135 5.49 -9.62 -10.79
CA VAL A 135 4.14 -10.11 -10.45
C VAL A 135 3.47 -10.73 -11.69
N CYS A 136 3.59 -10.08 -12.85
CA CYS A 136 3.09 -10.63 -14.12
C CYS A 136 3.76 -11.95 -14.50
N LYS A 137 5.07 -12.10 -14.24
CA LYS A 137 5.79 -13.35 -14.49
C LYS A 137 5.27 -14.46 -13.58
N PHE A 138 5.10 -14.19 -12.28
CA PHE A 138 4.52 -15.15 -11.34
C PHE A 138 3.17 -15.69 -11.84
N PHE A 139 2.23 -14.81 -12.24
CA PHE A 139 0.94 -15.25 -12.78
C PHE A 139 1.00 -15.97 -14.14
N ARG A 140 2.06 -15.77 -14.93
CA ARG A 140 2.28 -16.55 -16.16
C ARG A 140 2.78 -17.95 -15.83
N ASP A 141 3.71 -18.06 -14.90
CA ASP A 141 4.29 -19.33 -14.46
C ASP A 141 3.20 -20.20 -13.78
N GLU A 142 2.33 -19.60 -12.95
CA GLU A 142 1.19 -20.29 -12.33
C GLU A 142 0.14 -20.77 -13.35
N ARG A 143 -0.04 -20.08 -14.48
CA ARG A 143 -0.96 -20.51 -15.56
C ARG A 143 -0.44 -21.70 -16.37
N GLN A 144 0.86 -21.99 -16.29
CA GLN A 144 1.51 -23.09 -17.02
C GLN A 144 1.67 -24.36 -16.18
N ARG A 145 1.31 -24.30 -14.90
CA ARG A 145 1.27 -25.45 -13.97
C ARG A 145 -0.10 -26.12 -14.03
#